data_AF-A0A376FAE1-F1
#
_entry.id   AF-A0A376FAE1-F1
#
_cell.length_a   1.000
_cell.length_b   1.000
_cell.length_c   1.000
_cell.angle_alpha   90.00
_cell.angle_beta   90.00
_cell.angle_gamma   90.00
#
_symmetry.space_group_name_H-M   'P 1'
#
loop_
_entity.id
_entity.type
_entity.pdbx_description
1 polymer ?
#
loop_
_entity_poly.entity_id
_entity_poly.type
_entity_poly.pdbx_seq_one_letter_code
_entity_poly.pdbx_strand_id
1 'polypeptide(L)'
;MNSKPKTEMIQNYFKIVDEANSQLISLLNKQVISTRERFPVFAFSSICENLINEEKYKNRQVDKIIADLKGYVKECGNEYSTITDITDNLPDWKVIGGIMYSVMDDNISIEELKNYLEEHSGRCDTDFRKLLCLYDYLAF
;
A
#
# COMPACT_ATOMS: atom_id res chain seq x y z
N MET A 1 -5.71 -19.44 16.18
CA MET A 1 -6.43 -18.31 15.57
C MET A 1 -5.68 -17.90 14.31
N ASN A 2 -6.21 -18.22 13.12
CA ASN A 2 -5.53 -18.01 11.83
C ASN A 2 -5.55 -16.52 11.43
N SER A 3 -4.52 -15.77 11.78
CA SER A 3 -4.24 -14.45 11.18
C SER A 3 -3.61 -14.53 9.78
N LYS A 4 -3.32 -15.74 9.30
CA LYS A 4 -2.52 -16.03 8.09
C LYS A 4 -3.02 -15.42 6.77
N PRO A 5 -4.33 -15.39 6.42
CA PRO A 5 -4.72 -15.05 5.06
C PRO A 5 -4.44 -13.60 4.65
N LYS A 6 -4.61 -12.62 5.55
CA LYS A 6 -4.36 -11.20 5.22
C LYS A 6 -2.86 -10.90 5.07
N THR A 7 -2.02 -11.49 5.92
CA THR A 7 -0.57 -11.36 5.79
C THR A 7 -0.09 -11.97 4.48
N GLU A 8 -0.56 -13.18 4.16
CA GLU A 8 -0.22 -13.87 2.91
C GLU A 8 -0.67 -13.08 1.67
N MET A 9 -1.85 -12.45 1.73
CA MET A 9 -2.33 -11.56 0.66
C MET A 9 -1.46 -10.33 0.46
N ILE A 10 -0.94 -9.73 1.54
CA ILE A 10 -0.01 -8.59 1.44
C ILE A 10 1.33 -9.05 0.89
N GLN A 11 1.86 -10.16 1.39
CA GLN A 11 3.17 -10.69 1.00
C GLN A 11 3.21 -11.10 -0.47
N ASN A 12 2.08 -11.58 -1.01
CA ASN A 12 1.93 -12.03 -2.40
C ASN A 12 1.07 -11.08 -3.24
N TYR A 13 0.90 -9.82 -2.84
CA TYR A 13 -0.05 -8.88 -3.45
C TYR A 13 0.08 -8.83 -4.98
N PHE A 14 1.27 -8.57 -5.51
CA PHE A 14 1.49 -8.43 -6.96
C PHE A 14 1.17 -9.72 -7.72
N LYS A 15 1.58 -10.87 -7.18
CA LYS A 15 1.24 -12.18 -7.76
C LYS A 15 -0.27 -12.41 -7.80
N ILE A 16 -0.98 -12.09 -6.72
CA ILE A 16 -2.44 -12.27 -6.65
C ILE A 16 -3.15 -11.36 -7.65
N VAL A 17 -2.66 -10.13 -7.80
CA VAL A 17 -3.20 -9.15 -8.75
C VAL A 17 -2.94 -9.57 -10.19
N ASP A 18 -1.72 -10.00 -10.51
CA ASP A 18 -1.32 -10.50 -11.85
C ASP A 18 -2.11 -11.76 -12.25
N GLU A 19 -2.28 -12.70 -11.32
CA GLU A 19 -3.06 -13.92 -11.54
C GLU A 19 -4.58 -13.67 -11.53
N ALA A 20 -5.04 -12.45 -11.20
CA ALA A 20 -6.44 -12.10 -10.99
C ALA A 20 -7.18 -13.14 -10.12
N ASN A 21 -6.55 -13.57 -9.01
CA ASN A 21 -7.00 -14.72 -8.21
C ASN A 21 -8.21 -14.38 -7.33
N SER A 22 -9.38 -14.24 -7.96
CA SER A 22 -10.65 -13.87 -7.31
C SER A 22 -11.09 -14.88 -6.25
N GLN A 23 -10.77 -16.17 -6.41
CA GLN A 23 -11.08 -17.21 -5.43
C GLN A 23 -10.36 -16.96 -4.10
N LEU A 24 -9.05 -16.67 -4.15
CA LEU A 24 -8.27 -16.33 -2.96
C LEU A 24 -8.77 -15.02 -2.34
N ILE A 25 -9.02 -13.99 -3.16
CA ILE A 25 -9.51 -12.69 -2.70
C ILE A 25 -10.86 -12.83 -1.98
N SER A 26 -11.77 -13.68 -2.48
CA SER A 26 -13.08 -13.91 -1.86
C SER A 26 -13.02 -14.40 -0.40
N LEU A 27 -11.88 -14.96 0.03
CA LEU A 27 -11.66 -15.34 1.43
C LEU A 27 -11.69 -14.12 2.38
N LEU A 28 -11.47 -12.90 1.87
CA LEU A 28 -11.61 -11.66 2.63
C LEU A 28 -13.03 -11.43 3.17
N ASN A 29 -14.06 -11.98 2.51
CA ASN A 29 -15.44 -11.90 2.99
C ASN A 29 -15.65 -12.57 4.35
N LYS A 30 -14.74 -13.46 4.75
CA LYS A 30 -14.75 -14.15 6.06
C LYS A 30 -13.86 -13.46 7.09
N GLN A 31 -13.25 -12.33 6.75
CA GLN A 31 -12.28 -11.61 7.56
C GLN A 31 -12.79 -10.20 7.86
N VAL A 32 -12.43 -9.66 9.02
CA VAL A 32 -12.64 -8.25 9.33
C VAL A 32 -11.30 -7.53 9.18
N ILE A 33 -11.25 -6.54 8.27
CA ILE A 33 -10.15 -5.57 8.22
C ILE A 33 -10.38 -4.55 9.33
N SER A 34 -9.50 -4.57 10.32
CA SER A 34 -9.57 -3.67 11.47
C SER A 34 -9.43 -2.21 11.03
N THR A 35 -10.05 -1.27 11.75
CA THR A 35 -9.89 0.17 11.49
C THR A 35 -8.45 0.63 11.58
N ARG A 36 -7.62 -0.03 12.39
CA ARG A 36 -6.19 0.26 12.57
C ARG A 36 -5.30 -0.35 11.49
N GLU A 37 -5.82 -1.30 10.72
CA GLU A 37 -5.03 -2.05 9.74
C GLU A 37 -4.96 -1.30 8.41
N ARG A 38 -3.74 -1.26 7.83
CA ARG A 38 -3.51 -0.89 6.43
C ARG A 38 -3.57 -2.14 5.59
N PHE A 39 -4.41 -2.13 4.57
CA PHE A 39 -4.67 -3.29 3.73
C PHE A 39 -5.07 -2.81 2.34
N PRO A 40 -4.42 -3.28 1.25
CA PRO A 40 -4.80 -2.92 -0.10
C PRO A 40 -6.16 -3.51 -0.45
N VAL A 41 -7.04 -2.73 -1.05
CA VAL A 41 -8.45 -3.09 -1.33
C VAL A 41 -8.86 -2.73 -2.75
N PHE A 42 -8.24 -1.73 -3.38
CA PHE A 42 -8.66 -1.24 -4.69
C PHE A 42 -8.47 -2.32 -5.76
N ALA A 43 -7.25 -2.87 -5.90
CA ALA A 43 -7.00 -3.97 -6.84
C ALA A 43 -7.84 -5.22 -6.51
N PHE A 44 -7.98 -5.56 -5.23
CA PHE A 44 -8.75 -6.74 -4.85
C PHE A 44 -10.25 -6.59 -5.16
N SER A 45 -10.81 -5.40 -4.99
CA SER A 45 -12.20 -5.12 -5.35
C SER A 45 -12.43 -5.08 -6.86
N SER A 46 -11.46 -4.63 -7.65
CA SER A 46 -11.59 -4.65 -9.11
C SER A 46 -11.53 -6.06 -9.68
N ILE A 47 -10.81 -6.98 -9.02
CA ILE A 47 -10.71 -8.40 -9.42
C ILE A 47 -11.89 -9.24 -8.89
N CYS A 48 -12.43 -8.91 -7.71
CA CYS A 48 -13.41 -9.73 -7.01
C CYS A 48 -14.69 -8.93 -6.74
N GLU A 49 -15.60 -8.92 -7.71
CA GLU A 49 -16.85 -8.14 -7.72
C GLU A 49 -17.79 -8.41 -6.53
N ASN A 50 -17.64 -9.55 -5.85
CA ASN A 50 -18.46 -9.94 -4.70
C ASN A 50 -17.77 -9.68 -3.35
N LEU A 51 -16.76 -8.80 -3.29
CA LEU A 51 -16.17 -8.37 -2.03
C LEU A 51 -17.17 -7.56 -1.19
N ILE A 52 -17.37 -8.01 0.04
CA ILE A 52 -18.29 -7.37 0.98
C ILE A 52 -17.57 -6.23 1.70
N ASN A 53 -18.27 -5.11 1.88
CA ASN A 53 -17.77 -3.90 2.54
C ASN A 53 -16.62 -3.18 1.81
N GLU A 54 -16.43 -3.42 0.51
CA GLU A 54 -15.31 -2.82 -0.23
C GLU A 54 -15.24 -1.30 -0.14
N GLU A 55 -16.35 -0.58 -0.35
CA GLU A 55 -16.39 0.90 -0.25
C GLU A 55 -15.98 1.39 1.13
N LYS A 56 -16.49 0.73 2.17
CA LYS A 56 -16.13 1.03 3.56
C LYS A 56 -14.63 0.84 3.80
N TYR A 57 -14.03 -0.18 3.20
CA TYR A 57 -12.60 -0.43 3.36
C TYR A 57 -11.75 0.52 2.50
N LYS A 58 -12.15 0.82 1.26
CA LYS A 58 -11.53 1.84 0.40
C LYS A 58 -11.47 3.19 1.11
N ASN A 59 -12.61 3.69 1.60
CA ASN A 59 -12.68 4.97 2.32
C ASN A 59 -11.73 4.99 3.53
N ARG A 60 -11.66 3.90 4.29
CA ARG A 60 -10.74 3.77 5.44
C ARG A 60 -9.26 3.75 5.06
N GLN A 61 -8.89 3.31 3.86
CA GLN A 61 -7.50 3.38 3.41
C GLN A 61 -7.17 4.78 2.92
N VAL A 62 -8.08 5.41 2.17
CA VAL A 62 -7.94 6.80 1.72
C VAL A 62 -7.79 7.74 2.92
N ASP A 63 -8.62 7.61 3.95
CA ASP A 63 -8.51 8.42 5.18
C ASP A 63 -7.13 8.29 5.85
N LYS A 64 -6.55 7.07 5.85
CA LYS A 64 -5.22 6.82 6.41
C LYS A 64 -4.12 7.44 5.56
N ILE A 65 -4.20 7.28 4.23
CA ILE A 65 -3.24 7.86 3.29
C ILE A 65 -3.24 9.39 3.42
N ILE A 66 -4.42 10.02 3.46
CA ILE A 66 -4.56 11.47 3.66
C ILE A 66 -3.97 11.89 5.01
N ALA A 67 -4.24 11.15 6.09
CA ALA A 67 -3.69 11.46 7.40
C ALA A 67 -2.16 11.37 7.45
N ASP A 68 -1.59 10.33 6.82
CA ASP A 68 -0.14 10.15 6.68
C ASP A 68 0.47 11.32 5.89
N LEU A 69 -0.08 11.63 4.71
CA LEU A 69 0.41 12.71 3.84
C LEU A 69 0.36 14.08 4.52
N LYS A 70 -0.70 14.39 5.26
CA LYS A 70 -0.78 15.65 6.03
C LYS A 70 0.36 15.80 7.03
N GLY A 71 0.80 14.70 7.65
CA GLY A 71 1.97 14.70 8.53
C GLY A 71 3.29 14.83 7.75
N TYR A 72 3.40 14.10 6.64
CA TYR A 72 4.65 14.01 5.87
C TYR A 72 4.96 15.23 5.02
N VAL A 73 3.96 15.93 4.48
CA VAL A 73 4.17 17.19 3.72
C VAL A 73 4.95 18.22 4.54
N LYS A 74 4.76 18.24 5.86
CA LYS A 74 5.44 19.20 6.73
C LYS A 74 6.88 18.78 7.07
N GLU A 75 7.13 17.50 7.29
CA GLU A 75 8.37 17.02 7.93
C GLU A 75 9.29 16.22 6.99
N CYS A 76 8.75 15.71 5.88
CA CYS A 76 9.42 14.77 4.97
C CYS A 76 9.51 15.26 3.52
N GLY A 77 9.12 16.51 3.25
CA GLY A 77 9.30 17.13 1.93
C GLY A 77 10.75 17.06 1.48
N ASN A 78 10.96 16.73 0.21
CA ASN A 78 12.27 16.57 -0.42
C ASN A 78 12.14 16.70 -1.95
N GLU A 79 13.26 16.81 -2.65
CA GLU A 79 13.33 16.98 -4.11
C GLU A 79 13.95 15.77 -4.83
N TYR A 80 14.03 14.62 -4.14
CA TYR A 80 14.62 13.41 -4.72
C TYR A 80 13.66 12.82 -5.76
N SER A 81 14.23 12.39 -6.89
CA SER A 81 13.48 11.79 -8.00
C SER A 81 13.63 10.28 -8.09
N THR A 82 14.35 9.66 -7.15
CA THR A 82 14.44 8.20 -7.03
C THR A 82 14.25 7.74 -5.58
N ILE A 83 13.72 6.53 -5.39
CA ILE A 83 13.55 5.92 -4.06
C ILE A 83 14.91 5.63 -3.44
N THR A 84 15.91 5.25 -4.25
CA THR A 84 17.29 5.02 -3.79
C THR A 84 17.88 6.30 -3.18
N ASP A 85 17.72 7.45 -3.83
CA ASP A 85 18.20 8.72 -3.28
C ASP A 85 17.52 9.04 -1.95
N ILE A 86 16.23 8.73 -1.81
CA ILE A 86 15.50 8.90 -0.54
C ILE A 86 16.08 7.99 0.54
N THR A 87 16.28 6.69 0.26
CA THR A 87 16.78 5.74 1.25
C THR A 87 18.22 6.01 1.67
N ASP A 88 19.04 6.55 0.76
CA ASP A 88 20.45 6.78 1.01
C ASP A 88 20.70 8.12 1.73
N ASN A 89 19.82 9.11 1.55
CA ASN A 89 20.06 10.47 2.03
C ASN A 89 19.10 10.93 3.15
N LEU A 90 17.93 10.32 3.32
CA LEU A 90 17.04 10.65 4.44
C LEU A 90 17.31 9.76 5.66
N PRO A 91 17.14 10.29 6.89
CA PRO A 91 17.17 9.45 8.08
C PRO A 91 16.01 8.44 8.05
N ASP A 92 16.24 7.21 8.54
CA ASP A 92 15.30 6.09 8.49
C ASP A 92 13.84 6.46 8.82
N TRP A 93 13.64 7.27 9.86
CA TRP A 93 12.30 7.67 10.30
C TRP A 93 11.54 8.55 9.29
N LYS A 94 12.25 9.22 8.37
CA LYS A 94 11.67 10.04 7.29
C LYS A 94 11.47 9.26 6.00
N VAL A 95 12.20 8.17 5.76
CA VAL A 95 12.24 7.47 4.45
C VAL A 95 10.84 7.20 3.90
N ILE A 96 9.96 6.59 4.69
CA ILE A 96 8.60 6.24 4.24
C ILE A 96 7.77 7.48 3.93
N GLY A 97 7.86 8.52 4.77
CA GLY A 97 7.18 9.77 4.51
C GLY A 97 7.75 10.50 3.29
N GLY A 98 9.05 10.41 3.06
CA GLY A 98 9.73 10.98 1.90
C GLY A 98 9.31 10.30 0.60
N ILE A 99 9.22 8.96 0.59
CA ILE A 99 8.73 8.22 -0.59
C ILE A 99 7.27 8.60 -0.86
N MET A 100 6.40 8.56 0.16
CA MET A 100 4.98 8.93 -0.01
C MET A 100 4.81 10.37 -0.50
N TYR A 101 5.59 11.31 0.02
CA TYR A 101 5.58 12.70 -0.44
C TYR A 101 5.98 12.79 -1.90
N SER A 102 7.12 12.20 -2.28
CA SER A 102 7.70 12.36 -3.61
C SER A 102 6.88 11.68 -4.69
N VAL A 103 6.20 10.58 -4.37
CA VAL A 103 5.22 9.95 -5.28
C VAL A 103 4.00 10.84 -5.48
N MET A 104 3.50 11.48 -4.42
CA MET A 104 2.33 12.37 -4.53
C MET A 104 2.64 13.72 -5.18
N ASP A 105 3.91 14.13 -5.19
CA ASP A 105 4.41 15.34 -5.84
C ASP A 105 4.93 15.06 -7.26
N ASP A 106 4.66 13.87 -7.81
CA ASP A 106 5.09 13.39 -9.12
C ASP A 106 6.63 13.36 -9.36
N ASN A 107 7.43 13.53 -8.30
CA ASN A 107 8.90 13.42 -8.37
C ASN A 107 9.35 11.96 -8.54
N ILE A 108 8.59 11.01 -7.98
CA ILE A 108 8.80 9.57 -8.15
C ILE A 108 7.60 8.98 -8.86
N SER A 109 7.85 8.24 -9.94
CA SER A 109 6.80 7.59 -10.71
C SER A 109 6.13 6.44 -9.95
N ILE A 110 4.85 6.18 -10.26
CA ILE A 110 4.15 5.01 -9.72
C ILE A 110 4.83 3.69 -10.10
N GLU A 111 5.48 3.62 -11.27
CA GLU A 111 6.23 2.45 -11.73
C GLU A 111 7.47 2.21 -10.87
N GLU A 112 8.18 3.26 -10.47
CA GLU A 112 9.30 3.12 -9.54
C GLU A 112 8.85 2.67 -8.15
N LEU A 113 7.72 3.21 -7.65
CA LEU A 113 7.11 2.71 -6.41
C LEU A 113 6.74 1.24 -6.52
N LYS A 114 6.18 0.81 -7.66
CA LYS A 114 5.86 -0.59 -7.94
C LYS A 114 7.11 -1.47 -7.87
N ASN A 115 8.17 -1.10 -8.60
CA ASN A 115 9.43 -1.85 -8.64
C ASN A 115 10.01 -2.01 -7.23
N TYR A 116 10.05 -0.92 -6.45
CA TYR A 116 10.48 -0.96 -5.06
C TYR A 116 9.64 -1.93 -4.22
N LEU A 117 8.31 -1.90 -4.35
CA LEU A 117 7.42 -2.79 -3.61
C LEU A 117 7.56 -4.27 -4.03
N GLU A 118 7.81 -4.55 -5.31
CA GLU A 118 8.03 -5.90 -5.83
C GLU A 118 9.36 -6.49 -5.36
N GLU A 119 10.45 -5.71 -5.39
CA GLU A 119 11.77 -6.08 -4.85
C GLU A 119 11.71 -6.38 -3.35
N HIS A 120 10.78 -5.72 -2.64
CA HIS A 120 10.56 -5.87 -1.20
C HIS A 120 9.34 -6.75 -0.88
N SER A 121 8.85 -7.52 -1.85
CA SER A 121 7.76 -8.48 -1.66
C SER A 121 8.08 -9.50 -0.56
N GLY A 122 7.04 -10.11 0.02
CA GLY A 122 7.19 -10.94 1.22
C GLY A 122 7.28 -10.17 2.54
N ARG A 123 7.45 -8.83 2.50
CA ARG A 123 7.27 -7.98 3.69
C ARG A 123 5.80 -7.77 4.02
N CYS A 124 5.54 -7.47 5.30
CA CYS A 124 4.21 -7.14 5.78
C CYS A 124 4.25 -6.22 7.00
N ASP A 125 5.34 -5.48 7.20
CA ASP A 125 5.44 -4.51 8.29
C ASP A 125 4.60 -3.26 8.01
N THR A 126 4.49 -2.38 9.00
CA THR A 126 3.64 -1.18 8.93
C THR A 126 4.05 -0.24 7.80
N ASP A 127 5.35 -0.13 7.54
CA ASP A 127 5.91 0.78 6.56
C ASP A 127 5.72 0.25 5.15
N PHE A 128 5.96 -1.04 4.92
CA PHE A 128 5.60 -1.70 3.68
C PHE A 128 4.11 -1.55 3.37
N ARG A 129 3.23 -1.78 4.35
CA ARG A 129 1.77 -1.63 4.18
C ARG A 129 1.35 -0.21 3.79
N LYS A 130 2.04 0.83 4.29
CA LYS A 130 1.76 2.23 3.89
C LYS A 130 2.01 2.43 2.40
N LEU A 131 3.21 2.08 1.96
CA LEU A 131 3.61 2.23 0.57
C LEU A 131 2.73 1.37 -0.36
N LEU A 132 2.43 0.14 0.04
CA LEU A 132 1.56 -0.74 -0.74
C LEU A 132 0.14 -0.20 -0.87
N CYS A 133 -0.45 0.34 0.21
CA CYS A 133 -1.80 0.94 0.14
C CYS A 133 -1.81 2.23 -0.68
N LEU A 134 -0.73 3.01 -0.67
CA LEU A 134 -0.58 4.18 -1.52
C LEU A 134 -0.55 3.75 -3.01
N TYR A 135 0.29 2.78 -3.36
CA TYR A 135 0.34 2.22 -4.71
C TYR A 135 -1.02 1.68 -5.15
N ASP A 136 -1.66 0.86 -4.32
CA ASP A 136 -2.96 0.24 -4.61
C ASP A 136 -4.04 1.29 -4.90
N TYR A 137 -4.07 2.40 -4.15
CA TYR A 137 -4.99 3.51 -4.38
C TYR A 137 -4.70 4.29 -5.67
N LEU A 138 -3.42 4.50 -6.00
CA LEU A 138 -3.05 5.29 -7.18
C LEU A 138 -3.20 4.50 -8.50
N ALA A 139 -3.06 3.17 -8.44
CA ALA A 139 -3.08 2.32 -9.62
C ALA A 139 -4.48 1.80 -10.02
N PHE A 140 -5.49 1.88 -9.13
CA PHE A 140 -6.80 1.23 -9.29
C PHE A 140 -7.96 2.09 -8.78
#